data_AF-A0A6B2DH99-F1
#
_entry.id   AF-A0A6B2DH99-F1
#
_cell.length_a   1.000
_cell.length_b   1.000
_cell.length_c   1.000
_cell.angle_alpha   90.00
_cell.angle_beta   90.00
_cell.angle_gamma   90.00
#
_symmetry.space_group_name_H-M   'P 1'
#
loop_
_entity.id
_entity.type
_entity.pdbx_description
1 polymer ?
#
loop_
_entity_poly.entity_id
_entity_poly.type
_entity_poly.pdbx_seq_one_letter_code
_entity_poly.pdbx_strand_id
1 'polypeptide(L)'
;HSPLMDPVLGEFRAIVEQLSFAAPSIPIVSTVTGAPATAGELSSPEYWVEHVRRPVRFADAVTALAEAGAATFVDLGPDGSAAAMAQEAADAGSEAAFVPLLRRDTGEETAVLTALAKLHAG
;
A
#
# COMPACT_ATOMS: atom_id res chain seq x y z
N HIS A 1 -8.74 -11.87 -2.53
CA HIS A 1 -9.85 -10.89 -2.61
C HIS A 1 -11.05 -11.42 -3.42
N SER A 2 -11.60 -12.58 -3.06
CA SER A 2 -12.71 -13.23 -3.78
C SER A 2 -13.40 -14.25 -2.86
N PRO A 3 -14.69 -14.59 -3.06
CA PRO A 3 -15.35 -15.73 -2.40
C PRO A 3 -14.60 -17.05 -2.50
N LEU A 4 -13.75 -17.21 -3.52
CA LEU A 4 -12.89 -18.39 -3.65
C LEU A 4 -11.89 -18.57 -2.50
N MET A 5 -11.68 -17.55 -1.67
CA MET A 5 -10.83 -17.66 -0.47
C MET A 5 -11.53 -18.32 0.71
N ASP A 6 -12.87 -18.39 0.74
CA ASP A 6 -13.64 -18.86 1.90
C ASP A 6 -13.17 -20.23 2.44
N PRO A 7 -12.82 -21.23 1.60
CA PRO A 7 -12.35 -22.53 2.09
C PRO A 7 -11.04 -22.49 2.88
N VAL A 8 -10.17 -21.51 2.64
CA VAL A 8 -8.84 -21.43 3.27
C VAL A 8 -8.79 -20.47 4.47
N LEU A 9 -9.86 -19.70 4.72
CA LEU A 9 -9.85 -18.67 5.78
C LEU A 9 -9.66 -19.26 7.18
N GLY A 10 -10.18 -20.47 7.44
CA GLY A 10 -10.01 -21.14 8.73
C GLY A 10 -8.55 -21.50 9.04
N GLU A 11 -7.85 -22.09 8.07
CA GLU A 11 -6.42 -22.41 8.20
C GLU A 11 -5.57 -21.15 8.27
N PHE A 12 -5.86 -20.18 7.40
CA PHE A 12 -5.16 -18.89 7.41
C PHE A 12 -5.30 -18.18 8.76
N ARG A 13 -6.51 -18.11 9.32
CA ARG A 13 -6.79 -17.57 10.66
C ARG A 13 -5.95 -18.25 11.73
N ALA A 14 -5.92 -19.59 11.76
CA ALA A 14 -5.16 -20.34 12.75
C ALA A 14 -3.64 -20.01 12.72
N ILE A 15 -3.11 -19.66 11.54
CA ILE A 15 -1.71 -19.21 11.39
C ILE A 15 -1.55 -17.76 11.86
N VAL A 16 -2.43 -16.86 11.43
CA VAL A 16 -2.36 -15.42 11.77
C VAL A 16 -2.51 -15.18 13.28
N GLU A 17 -3.35 -15.96 13.96
CA GLU A 17 -3.54 -15.88 15.43
C GLU A 17 -2.29 -16.25 16.24
N GLN A 18 -1.30 -16.92 15.62
CA GLN A 18 -0.02 -17.24 16.27
C GLN A 18 0.98 -16.08 16.16
N LEU A 19 0.69 -15.06 15.36
CA LEU A 19 1.57 -13.90 15.16
C LEU A 19 1.34 -12.86 16.26
N SER A 20 2.42 -12.14 16.60
CA SER A 20 2.35 -10.97 17.47
C SER A 20 2.28 -9.71 16.63
N PHE A 21 1.26 -8.89 16.86
CA PHE A 21 1.11 -7.61 16.19
C PHE A 21 1.36 -6.46 17.15
N ALA A 22 2.09 -5.45 16.68
CA ALA A 22 2.30 -4.20 17.38
C ALA A 22 1.52 -3.08 16.69
N ALA A 23 1.16 -2.05 17.47
CA ALA A 23 0.64 -0.82 16.90
C ALA A 23 1.67 -0.21 15.92
N PRO A 24 1.23 0.25 14.74
CA PRO A 24 2.13 0.84 13.77
C PRO A 24 2.68 2.17 14.29
N SER A 25 3.98 2.39 14.12
CA SER A 25 4.64 3.66 14.46
C SER A 25 4.55 4.70 13.35
N ILE A 26 4.18 4.28 12.14
CA ILE A 26 3.93 5.13 10.97
C ILE A 26 2.45 5.01 10.63
N PRO A 27 1.74 6.12 10.36
CA PRO A 27 0.35 6.06 9.92
C PRO A 27 0.17 5.19 8.67
N ILE A 28 -0.87 4.36 8.65
CA ILE A 28 -1.18 3.47 7.53
C ILE A 28 -2.62 3.76 7.08
N VAL A 29 -2.83 3.84 5.77
CA VAL A 29 -4.16 3.82 5.17
C VAL A 29 -4.46 2.38 4.74
N SER A 30 -5.56 1.82 5.24
CA SER A 30 -5.97 0.46 4.95
C SER A 30 -6.58 0.37 3.55
N THR A 31 -6.14 -0.59 2.75
CA THR A 31 -6.74 -0.89 1.45
C THR A 31 -8.00 -1.75 1.57
N VAL A 32 -8.35 -2.21 2.78
CA VAL A 32 -9.63 -2.86 3.05
C VAL A 32 -10.73 -1.81 3.23
N THR A 33 -10.42 -0.73 3.96
CA THR A 33 -11.37 0.32 4.30
C THR A 33 -11.29 1.53 3.37
N GLY A 34 -10.14 1.77 2.73
CA GLY A 34 -9.86 2.99 1.96
C GLY A 34 -9.67 4.23 2.84
N ALA A 35 -9.34 4.04 4.13
CA ALA A 35 -9.26 5.11 5.12
C ALA A 35 -8.07 4.90 6.08
N PRO A 36 -7.64 5.94 6.82
CA PRO A 36 -6.62 5.79 7.86
C PRO A 36 -7.00 4.68 8.85
N ALA A 37 -6.12 3.69 8.97
CA ALA A 37 -6.32 2.55 9.84
C ALA A 37 -6.07 2.94 11.31
N THR A 38 -6.86 2.37 12.22
CA THR A 38 -6.57 2.51 13.65
C THR A 38 -5.46 1.54 14.08
N ALA A 39 -4.74 1.87 15.15
CA ALA A 39 -3.73 0.97 15.70
C ALA A 39 -4.32 -0.40 16.09
N GLY A 40 -5.53 -0.39 16.67
CA GLY A 40 -6.25 -1.60 17.06
C GLY A 40 -6.62 -2.49 15.87
N GLU A 41 -7.04 -1.87 14.75
CA GLU A 41 -7.41 -2.58 13.52
C GLU A 41 -6.25 -3.40 12.97
N LEU A 42 -5.07 -2.80 12.78
CA LEU A 42 -3.92 -3.50 12.20
C LEU A 42 -3.26 -4.50 13.15
N SER A 43 -3.48 -4.34 14.46
CA SER A 43 -3.04 -5.28 15.48
C SER A 43 -3.97 -6.50 15.66
N SER A 44 -5.08 -6.55 14.93
CA SER A 44 -6.05 -7.64 15.00
C SER A 44 -5.75 -8.73 13.96
N PRO A 45 -5.67 -10.02 14.33
CA PRO A 45 -5.64 -11.11 13.38
C PRO A 45 -6.81 -11.09 12.39
N GLU A 46 -8.00 -10.67 12.85
CA GLU A 46 -9.21 -10.60 12.01
C GLU A 46 -9.03 -9.66 10.82
N TYR A 47 -8.32 -8.55 11.01
CA TYR A 47 -8.07 -7.61 9.92
C TYR A 47 -7.36 -8.28 8.75
N TRP A 48 -6.38 -9.15 9.02
CA TRP A 48 -5.62 -9.83 7.98
C TRP A 48 -6.43 -10.94 7.29
N VAL A 49 -7.30 -11.62 8.03
CA VAL A 49 -8.25 -12.60 7.47
C VAL A 49 -9.25 -11.89 6.53
N GLU A 50 -9.77 -10.74 6.95
CA GLU A 50 -10.62 -9.91 6.09
C GLU A 50 -9.83 -9.36 4.89
N HIS A 51 -8.59 -8.93 5.09
CA HIS A 51 -7.77 -8.36 4.02
C HIS A 51 -7.60 -9.32 2.85
N VAL A 52 -7.30 -10.60 3.10
CA VAL A 52 -7.17 -11.59 2.01
C VAL A 52 -8.50 -11.85 1.28
N ARG A 53 -9.64 -11.59 1.92
CA ARG A 53 -10.98 -11.89 1.39
C ARG A 53 -11.67 -10.72 0.70
N ARG A 54 -11.59 -9.52 1.27
CA ARG A 54 -12.27 -8.29 0.83
C ARG A 54 -11.59 -7.69 -0.42
N PRO A 55 -12.29 -6.90 -1.25
CA PRO A 55 -11.65 -6.21 -2.38
C PRO A 55 -10.61 -5.18 -1.91
N VAL A 56 -9.63 -4.90 -2.76
CA VAL A 56 -8.61 -3.88 -2.53
C VAL A 56 -9.13 -2.51 -3.01
N ARG A 57 -9.31 -1.59 -2.08
CA ARG A 57 -9.74 -0.20 -2.30
C ARG A 57 -8.54 0.72 -2.52
N PHE A 58 -7.71 0.40 -3.52
CA PHE A 58 -6.43 1.10 -3.74
C PHE A 58 -6.62 2.59 -4.10
N ALA A 59 -7.55 2.90 -5.01
CA ALA A 59 -7.83 4.28 -5.39
C ALA A 59 -8.31 5.12 -4.18
N ASP A 60 -9.26 4.60 -3.40
CA ASP A 60 -9.73 5.24 -2.18
C ASP A 60 -8.59 5.50 -1.18
N ALA A 61 -7.65 4.55 -1.05
CA ALA A 61 -6.48 4.72 -0.19
C ALA A 61 -5.54 5.82 -0.70
N VAL A 62 -5.33 5.93 -2.01
CA VAL A 62 -4.53 7.02 -2.62
C VAL A 62 -5.21 8.37 -2.39
N THR A 63 -6.53 8.46 -2.57
CA THR A 63 -7.31 9.67 -2.26
C THR A 63 -7.17 10.06 -0.79
N ALA A 64 -7.34 9.11 0.14
CA ALA A 64 -7.21 9.38 1.57
C ALA A 64 -5.80 9.86 1.96
N LEU A 65 -4.75 9.31 1.32
CA LEU A 65 -3.38 9.78 1.51
C LEU A 65 -3.18 11.21 0.99
N ALA A 66 -3.74 11.53 -0.19
CA ALA A 66 -3.68 12.88 -0.75
C ALA A 66 -4.44 13.89 0.11
N GLU A 67 -5.63 13.54 0.60
CA GLU A 67 -6.41 14.35 1.55
C GLU A 67 -5.67 14.56 2.89
N ALA A 68 -4.85 13.59 3.31
CA ALA A 68 -3.97 13.70 4.46
C ALA A 68 -2.71 14.55 4.19
N GLY A 69 -2.54 15.10 2.99
CA GLY A 69 -1.46 15.99 2.61
C GLY A 69 -0.25 15.31 1.96
N ALA A 70 -0.37 14.05 1.54
CA ALA A 70 0.71 13.39 0.79
C ALA A 70 0.85 14.03 -0.60
N ALA A 71 2.02 14.62 -0.87
CA ALA A 71 2.39 15.18 -2.18
C ALA A 71 3.43 14.32 -2.91
N THR A 72 3.89 13.23 -2.30
CA THR A 72 4.90 12.33 -2.87
C THR A 72 4.58 10.90 -2.50
N PHE A 73 4.43 10.06 -3.53
CA PHE A 73 4.14 8.64 -3.43
C PHE A 73 5.36 7.87 -3.95
N VAL A 74 5.90 7.00 -3.11
CA VAL A 74 7.04 6.15 -3.47
C VAL A 74 6.56 4.71 -3.54
N ASP A 75 6.70 4.09 -4.71
CA ASP A 75 6.41 2.67 -4.91
C ASP A 75 7.67 1.85 -4.61
N LEU A 76 7.59 1.07 -3.53
CA LEU A 76 8.62 0.16 -3.05
C LEU A 76 8.46 -1.26 -3.64
N GLY A 77 7.98 -1.36 -4.88
CA GLY A 77 7.87 -2.59 -5.64
C GLY A 77 8.94 -2.73 -6.73
N PRO A 78 9.02 -3.91 -7.38
CA PRO A 78 10.08 -4.24 -8.34
C PRO A 78 9.95 -3.53 -9.70
N ASP A 79 8.76 -3.05 -10.08
CA ASP A 79 8.52 -2.56 -11.45
C ASP A 79 7.80 -1.21 -11.56
N GLY A 80 7.33 -0.63 -10.46
CA GLY A 80 6.67 0.67 -10.46
C GLY A 80 5.18 0.64 -10.80
N SER A 81 4.56 -0.55 -10.79
CA SER A 81 3.14 -0.71 -11.09
C SER A 81 2.22 0.03 -10.11
N ALA A 82 2.53 0.07 -8.82
CA ALA A 82 1.70 0.78 -7.84
C ALA A 82 1.83 2.30 -7.99
N ALA A 83 3.00 2.82 -8.35
CA ALA A 83 3.16 4.24 -8.69
C ALA A 83 2.32 4.64 -9.90
N ALA A 84 2.29 3.81 -10.95
CA ALA A 84 1.47 4.06 -12.14
C ALA A 84 -0.03 4.04 -11.81
N MET A 85 -0.51 3.03 -11.07
CA MET A 85 -1.91 2.97 -10.63
C MET A 85 -2.29 4.16 -9.73
N ALA A 86 -1.39 4.60 -8.85
CA ALA A 86 -1.64 5.73 -7.96
C ALA A 86 -1.73 7.05 -8.75
N GLN A 87 -0.90 7.21 -9.79
CA GLN A 87 -0.98 8.35 -10.69
C GLN A 87 -2.31 8.37 -11.47
N GLU A 88 -2.80 7.20 -11.90
CA GLU A 88 -4.12 7.09 -12.57
C GLU A 88 -5.30 7.36 -11.62
N ALA A 89 -5.16 6.98 -10.35
CA ALA A 89 -6.17 7.23 -9.33
C ALA A 89 -6.20 8.69 -8.85
N ALA A 90 -5.11 9.43 -9.02
CA ALA A 90 -5.03 10.83 -8.66
C ALA A 90 -5.80 11.72 -9.65
N ASP A 91 -6.35 12.82 -9.15
CA ASP A 91 -7.05 13.79 -10.00
C ASP A 91 -6.12 14.32 -11.10
N ALA A 92 -6.67 14.59 -12.28
CA ALA A 92 -5.92 15.07 -13.46
C ALA A 92 -5.18 16.41 -13.26
N GLY A 93 -5.44 17.11 -12.14
CA GLY A 93 -4.74 18.33 -11.73
C GLY A 93 -3.79 18.16 -10.53
N SER A 94 -3.55 16.94 -10.08
CA SER A 94 -2.65 16.67 -8.95
C SER A 94 -1.21 16.99 -9.31
N GLU A 95 -0.54 17.78 -8.47
CA GLU A 95 0.90 18.05 -8.55
C GLU A 95 1.73 17.00 -7.78
N ALA A 96 1.10 15.94 -7.28
CA ALA A 96 1.80 14.91 -6.52
C ALA A 96 2.82 14.15 -7.40
N ALA A 97 3.99 13.87 -6.81
CA ALA A 97 5.01 13.06 -7.45
C ALA A 97 4.76 11.56 -7.22
N PHE A 98 4.85 10.76 -8.28
CA PHE A 98 4.74 9.30 -8.21
C PHE A 98 6.07 8.67 -8.66
N VAL A 99 6.83 8.14 -7.69
CA VAL A 99 8.21 7.72 -7.89
C VAL A 99 8.34 6.22 -7.64
N PRO A 100 8.56 5.40 -8.69
CA PRO A 100 8.93 4.02 -8.47
C PRO A 100 10.40 3.92 -8.04
N LEU A 101 10.66 3.12 -7.00
CA LEU A 101 12.01 2.88 -6.51
C LEU A 101 12.80 1.98 -7.47
N LEU A 102 12.17 0.90 -7.96
CA LEU A 102 12.75 -0.04 -8.91
C LEU A 102 12.00 -0.02 -10.25
N ARG A 103 12.68 -0.46 -11.31
CA ARG A 103 12.10 -0.68 -12.64
C ARG A 103 12.64 -1.96 -13.25
N ARG A 104 11.76 -2.74 -13.87
CA ARG A 104 12.02 -4.10 -14.39
C ARG A 104 13.28 -4.24 -15.25
N ASP A 105 13.60 -3.24 -16.05
CA ASP A 105 14.72 -3.27 -17.02
C ASP A 105 15.89 -2.35 -16.62
N THR A 106 15.98 -1.97 -15.35
CA THR A 106 17.06 -1.12 -14.82
C THR A 106 17.75 -1.83 -13.67
N GLY A 107 19.09 -1.82 -13.66
CA GLY A 107 19.86 -2.37 -12.53
C GLY A 107 19.49 -1.67 -11.22
N GLU A 108 19.30 -2.43 -10.13
CA GLU A 108 18.72 -1.94 -8.87
C GLU A 108 19.45 -0.72 -8.31
N GLU A 109 20.79 -0.74 -8.26
CA GLU A 109 21.59 0.39 -7.77
C GLU A 109 21.29 1.68 -8.55
N THR A 110 21.26 1.60 -9.88
CA THR A 110 20.94 2.71 -10.76
C THR A 110 19.50 3.19 -10.55
N ALA A 111 18.55 2.27 -10.39
CA ALA A 111 17.15 2.60 -10.17
C ALA A 111 16.95 3.34 -8.85
N VAL A 112 17.54 2.82 -7.75
CA VAL A 112 17.47 3.42 -6.41
C VAL A 112 18.12 4.80 -6.40
N LEU A 113 19.33 4.96 -6.92
CA LEU A 113 20.00 6.26 -6.98
C LEU A 113 19.21 7.28 -7.80
N THR A 114 18.60 6.83 -8.91
CA THR A 114 17.74 7.69 -9.73
C THR A 114 16.48 8.12 -8.97
N ALA A 115 15.82 7.20 -8.25
CA ALA A 115 14.65 7.51 -7.44
C ALA A 115 15.00 8.49 -6.30
N LEU A 116 16.12 8.26 -5.60
CA LEU A 116 16.61 9.15 -4.55
C LEU A 116 16.94 10.55 -5.08
N ALA A 117 17.59 10.65 -6.24
CA ALA A 117 17.88 11.94 -6.88
C ALA A 117 16.59 12.71 -7.19
N LYS A 118 15.56 12.03 -7.71
CA LYS A 118 14.24 12.63 -7.96
C LYS A 118 13.56 13.10 -6.68
N LEU A 119 13.62 12.31 -5.60
CA LEU A 119 13.03 12.67 -4.32
C LEU A 119 13.75 13.82 -3.62
N HIS A 120 15.04 14.00 -3.89
CA HIS A 120 15.84 15.06 -3.27
C HIS A 120 15.79 16.39 -4.03
N ALA A 121 15.77 16.34 -5.37
CA ALA A 121 15.88 17.53 -6.22
C ALA A 121 14.55 17.95 -6.91
N GLY A 122 13.50 17.15 -6.73
CA GLY A 122 12.15 17.40 -7.25
C GLY A 122 11.32 18.35 -6.41
#